data_AF-A0A2H3CWV6-F1
#
_entry.id   AF-A0A2H3CWV6-F1
#
_cell.length_a   1.000
_cell.length_b   1.000
_cell.length_c   1.000
_cell.angle_alpha   90.00
_cell.angle_beta   90.00
_cell.angle_gamma   90.00
#
_symmetry.space_group_name_H-M   'P 1'
#
loop_
_entity.id
_entity.type
_entity.pdbx_description
1 polymer ?
#
loop_
_entity_poly.entity_id
_entity_poly.type
_entity_poly.pdbx_seq_one_letter_code
_entity_poly.pdbx_strand_id
1 'polypeptide(L)' 'WFIRKLRTVFLDKCIAGQSMQAGGATGLAEDGTALHIIQAMGHWSTDTFQIYIRKNPILL' A
#
# COMPACT_ATOMS: atom_id res chain seq x y z
N TRP A 1 -14.80 -5.31 10.03
CA TRP A 1 -15.70 -6.08 9.13
C TRP A 1 -15.01 -6.46 7.82
N PHE A 2 -14.49 -5.51 7.05
CA PHE A 2 -13.83 -5.75 5.75
C PHE A 2 -12.65 -6.74 5.83
N ILE A 3 -11.63 -6.48 6.66
CA ILE A 3 -10.47 -7.40 6.82
C ILE A 3 -10.90 -8.80 7.29
N ARG A 4 -11.91 -8.88 8.16
CA ARG A 4 -12.45 -10.17 8.62
C ARG A 4 -13.04 -10.97 7.46
N LYS A 5 -13.76 -10.31 6.54
CA LYS A 5 -14.30 -10.92 5.31
C LYS A 5 -13.19 -11.22 4.29
N LEU A 6 -12.16 -10.38 4.21
CA LEU A 6 -11.04 -10.60 3.31
C LEU A 6 -10.27 -11.89 3.68
N ARG A 7 -10.03 -12.11 4.98
CA ARG A 7 -9.39 -13.34 5.51
C ARG A 7 -10.23 -14.62 5.33
N THR A 8 -11.52 -14.51 5.04
CA THR A 8 -12.31 -15.70 4.68
C THR A 8 -12.18 -16.04 3.21
N VAL A 9 -11.83 -15.06 2.36
CA VAL A 9 -11.62 -15.26 0.91
C VAL A 9 -10.20 -15.71 0.63
N PHE A 10 -9.23 -14.98 1.17
CA PHE A 10 -7.83 -15.36 1.15
C PHE A 10 -7.58 -16.14 2.43
N LEU A 11 -7.30 -17.44 2.34
CA LEU A 11 -7.03 -18.34 3.47
C LEU A 11 -5.77 -17.95 4.31
N ASP A 12 -5.32 -16.72 4.17
CA ASP A 12 -4.16 -16.15 4.83
C ASP A 12 -4.58 -15.31 6.04
N LYS A 13 -4.11 -15.75 7.21
CA LYS A 13 -4.38 -15.09 8.50
C LYS A 13 -3.52 -13.84 8.72
N CYS A 14 -2.46 -13.66 7.94
CA CYS A 14 -1.47 -12.59 8.10
C CYS A 14 -1.86 -11.31 7.36
N ILE A 15 -2.94 -11.31 6.57
CA ILE A 15 -3.39 -10.08 5.90
C ILE A 15 -3.97 -9.12 6.94
N ALA A 16 -3.36 -7.95 7.05
CA ALA A 16 -3.81 -6.84 7.88
C ALA A 16 -4.17 -5.62 7.01
N GLY A 17 -4.95 -4.69 7.56
CA GLY A 17 -5.27 -3.44 6.86
C GLY A 17 -4.03 -2.64 6.46
N GLN A 18 -3.00 -2.66 7.30
CA GLN A 18 -1.70 -2.05 7.02
C GLN A 18 -1.03 -2.66 5.78
N SER A 19 -1.17 -3.97 5.56
CA SER A 19 -0.65 -4.65 4.37
C SER A 19 -1.32 -4.16 3.08
N MET A 20 -2.64 -3.93 3.11
CA MET A 20 -3.39 -3.40 1.96
C MET A 20 -3.02 -1.95 1.67
N GLN A 21 -2.82 -1.15 2.72
CA GLN A 21 -2.45 0.25 2.57
C GLN A 21 -1.03 0.39 1.99
N ALA A 22 -0.09 -0.43 2.47
CA ALA A 22 1.26 -0.54 1.90
C ALA A 22 1.22 -0.97 0.43
N GLY A 23 0.53 -2.07 0.11
CA GLY A 23 0.42 -2.57 -1.26
C GLY A 23 -0.28 -1.60 -2.22
N GLY A 24 -1.31 -0.89 -1.74
CA GLY A 24 -1.98 0.16 -2.49
C GLY A 24 -1.05 1.34 -2.81
N ALA A 25 -0.25 1.80 -1.84
CA ALA A 25 0.76 2.83 -2.09
C ALA A 25 1.79 2.38 -3.13
N THR A 26 2.28 1.14 -3.03
CA THR A 26 3.25 0.59 -3.97
C THR A 26 2.66 0.53 -5.38
N GLY A 27 1.47 -0.05 -5.57
CA GLY A 27 0.85 -0.17 -6.89
C GLY A 27 0.56 1.19 -7.54
N LEU A 28 0.07 2.16 -6.77
CA LEU A 28 -0.15 3.51 -7.29
C LEU A 28 1.16 4.20 -7.70
N ALA A 29 2.24 3.97 -6.96
CA ALA A 29 3.55 4.49 -7.31
C ALA A 29 4.15 3.79 -8.54
N GLU A 30 3.87 2.49 -8.74
CA GLU A 30 4.23 1.74 -9.95
C GLU A 30 3.51 2.28 -11.18
N ASP A 31 2.23 2.64 -11.04
CA ASP A 31 1.43 3.30 -12.09
C ASP A 31 1.85 4.75 -12.36
N GLY A 32 2.85 5.27 -11.63
CA GLY A 32 3.36 6.63 -11.80
C GLY A 32 2.50 7.71 -11.16
N THR A 33 1.59 7.34 -10.25
CA THR A 33 0.76 8.30 -9.51
C THR A 33 1.65 9.21 -8.67
N ALA A 34 1.37 10.51 -8.71
CA ALA A 34 2.15 11.49 -7.95
C ALA A 34 2.02 11.26 -6.43
N LEU A 35 3.14 11.45 -5.73
CA LEU A 35 3.27 11.12 -4.31
C LEU A 35 2.26 11.84 -3.41
N HIS A 36 1.94 13.10 -3.70
CA HIS A 36 0.94 13.87 -2.94
C HIS A 36 -0.49 13.30 -3.06
N ILE A 37 -0.81 12.69 -4.20
CA ILE A 37 -2.12 12.04 -4.42
C ILE A 37 -2.16 10.74 -3.63
N ILE A 38 -1.09 9.94 -3.69
CA ILE A 38 -0.95 8.72 -2.89
C ILE A 38 -1.04 9.05 -1.38
N GLN A 39 -0.41 10.14 -0.95
CA GLN A 39 -0.46 10.63 0.42
C GLN A 39 -1.88 10.97 0.86
N ALA A 40 -2.59 11.75 0.04
CA ALA A 40 -3.97 12.14 0.30
C ALA A 40 -4.90 10.92 0.34
N MET A 41 -4.75 9.97 -0.60
CA MET A 41 -5.57 8.76 -0.64
C MET A 41 -5.30 7.81 0.53
N GLY A 42 -4.05 7.73 0.98
CA GLY A 42 -3.65 6.94 2.15
C GLY A 42 -3.93 7.63 3.49
N HIS A 43 -4.44 8.87 3.48
CA HIS A 43 -4.61 9.73 4.67
C HIS A 43 -3.35 9.80 5.55
N TRP A 44 -2.18 9.83 4.92
CA TRP A 44 -0.92 9.95 5.64
C TRP A 44 -0.63 11.42 5.97
N SER A 45 -0.46 11.69 7.26
CA SER A 45 -0.11 13.03 7.76
C SER A 45 1.32 13.43 7.41
N THR A 46 2.20 12.46 7.18
CA THR A 46 3.62 12.65 6.89
C THR A 46 4.06 11.80 5.71
N ASP A 47 5.26 12.07 5.22
CA ASP A 47 5.98 11.34 4.19
C ASP A 47 6.45 9.94 4.62
N THR A 48 6.12 9.50 5.84
CA THR A 48 6.48 8.17 6.38
C THR A 48 6.04 7.01 5.49
N PHE A 49 5.00 7.18 4.66
CA PHE A 49 4.53 6.15 3.75
C PHE A 49 5.47 5.82 2.61
N GLN A 50 6.46 6.68 2.32
CA GLN A 50 7.47 6.43 1.30
C GLN A 50 8.26 5.14 1.57
N ILE A 51 8.33 4.67 2.82
CA ILE A 51 8.97 3.38 3.16
C ILE A 51 8.30 2.17 2.48
N TYR A 52 7.02 2.31 2.10
CA TYR A 52 6.26 1.28 1.39
C TYR A 52 6.46 1.34 -0.13
N ILE A 53 6.96 2.45 -0.65
CA ILE A 53 7.29 2.62 -2.07
C ILE A 53 8.70 2.04 -2.28
N ARG A 54 8.79 0.71 -2.36
CA ARG A 54 10.03 0.03 -2.70
C ARG A 54 10.23 0.05 -4.21
N LYS A 55 10.96 1.04 -4.73
CA LYS A 55 11.72 0.84 -5.98
C LYS A 55 13.13 0.41 -5.61
N ASN A 56 13.52 -0.79 -6.04
CA ASN A 56 14.91 -1.04 -6.37
C ASN A 56 15.12 -0.38 -7.75
N PRO A 57 15.79 0.77 -7.87
CA PRO A 57 16.06 1.38 -9.17
C PRO A 57 17.07 0.59 -10.04
N ILE A 58 17.47 -0.62 -9.62
CA ILE A 58 18.61 -1.36 -10.16
C ILE A 58 18.22 -2.40 -11.23
N LEU A 59 16.93 -2.72 -11.38
CA LEU A 59 16.47 -3.63 -12.44
C LEU A 59 15.85 -2.83 -13.58
N LEU A 60 16.73 -2.28 -14.42
CA LEU A 60 16.50 -1.93 -15.82
C LEU A 60 17.04 -3.06 -16.70
#